data_AF-A0A961M033-F1
#
_entry.id   AF-A0A961M033-F1
#
_cell.length_a   1.000
_cell.length_b   1.000
_cell.length_c   1.000
_cell.angle_alpha   90.00
_cell.angle_beta   90.00
_cell.angle_gamma   90.00
#
_symmetry.space_group_name_H-M   'P 1'
#
loop_
_entity.id
_entity.type
_entity.pdbx_description
1 polymer ?
#
loop_
_entity_poly.entity_id
_entity_poly.type
_entity_poly.pdbx_seq_one_letter_code
_entity_poly.pdbx_strand_id
1 'polypeptide(L)'
;MGITSALNNANSGLAASARAVQVVSANIANALTPGYAARRLDLSAAVLGGTGGGVRVDGVTRLVDPILLGLQRDAGASVASGDATAAFWQRLETSLGQPGEGLSAALSAF
;
A
#
# COMPACT_ATOMS: atom_id res chain seq x y z
N MET A 1 30.01 17.11 -29.19
CA MET A 1 29.59 17.55 -27.84
C MET A 1 29.51 19.06 -27.83
N GLY A 2 28.31 19.64 -27.85
CA GLY A 2 28.09 21.09 -27.92
C GLY A 2 27.42 21.66 -26.67
N ILE A 3 27.42 22.99 -26.52
CA ILE A 3 26.77 23.69 -25.40
C ILE A 3 25.30 23.26 -25.25
N THR A 4 24.59 23.08 -26.36
CA THR A 4 23.19 22.60 -26.37
C THR A 4 23.03 21.22 -25.71
N SER A 5 23.93 20.27 -25.97
CA SER A 5 23.90 18.96 -25.31
C SER A 5 24.22 19.06 -23.81
N ALA A 6 25.14 19.94 -23.41
CA ALA A 6 25.46 20.17 -22.01
C ALA A 6 24.27 20.81 -21.26
N LEU A 7 23.59 21.79 -21.86
CA LEU A 7 22.41 22.43 -21.30
C LEU A 7 21.23 21.46 -21.18
N ASN A 8 21.00 20.60 -22.18
CA ASN A 8 19.96 19.58 -22.12
C ASN A 8 20.23 18.57 -20.99
N ASN A 9 21.48 18.13 -20.83
CA ASN A 9 21.89 17.26 -19.73
C ASN A 9 21.67 17.94 -18.38
N ALA A 10 22.09 19.19 -18.22
CA ALA A 10 21.89 19.97 -17.00
C ALA A 10 20.41 20.16 -16.67
N ASN A 11 19.57 20.45 -17.66
CA ASN A 11 18.13 20.60 -17.49
C ASN A 11 17.47 19.29 -17.03
N SER A 12 17.87 18.14 -17.60
CA SER A 12 17.38 16.83 -17.17
C SER A 12 17.79 16.50 -15.72
N GLY A 13 19.02 16.84 -15.32
CA GLY A 13 19.50 16.67 -13.96
C GLY A 13 18.75 17.57 -12.98
N LEU A 14 18.54 18.84 -13.31
CA LEU A 14 17.78 19.78 -12.48
C LEU A 14 16.33 19.32 -12.30
N ALA A 15 15.68 18.86 -13.36
CA ALA A 15 14.34 18.30 -13.29
C ALA A 15 14.28 17.05 -12.39
N ALA A 16 15.26 16.15 -12.49
CA ALA A 16 15.38 14.99 -11.62
C ALA A 16 15.59 15.40 -10.14
N SER A 17 16.45 16.39 -9.88
CA SER A 17 16.68 16.91 -8.53
C SER A 17 15.43 17.58 -7.95
N ALA A 18 14.71 18.39 -8.73
CA ALA A 18 13.46 19.01 -8.29
C ALA A 18 12.43 17.93 -7.92
N ARG A 19 12.35 16.85 -8.70
CA ARG A 19 11.47 15.72 -8.39
C ARG A 19 11.91 14.98 -7.12
N ALA A 20 13.21 14.80 -6.92
CA ALA A 20 13.74 14.17 -5.72
C ALA A 20 13.37 14.96 -4.46
N VAL A 21 13.50 16.30 -4.51
CA VAL A 21 13.10 17.19 -3.41
C VAL A 21 11.60 17.06 -3.10
N GLN A 22 10.75 17.00 -4.12
CA GLN A 22 9.30 16.79 -3.91
C GLN A 22 8.99 15.45 -3.21
N VAL A 23 9.66 14.36 -3.63
CA VAL A 23 9.47 13.03 -3.02
C VAL A 23 9.95 13.03 -1.57
N VAL A 24 11.12 13.60 -1.29
CA VAL A 24 11.66 13.71 0.07
C VAL A 24 10.76 14.57 0.95
N SER A 25 10.30 15.72 0.44
CA SER A 25 9.37 16.60 1.16
C SER A 25 8.07 15.87 1.51
N ALA A 26 7.49 15.11 0.56
CA ALA A 26 6.29 14.32 0.82
C ALA A 26 6.53 13.20 1.86
N ASN A 27 7.69 12.54 1.83
CA ASN A 27 8.04 11.53 2.83
C ASN A 27 8.16 12.15 4.23
N ILE A 28 8.84 13.29 4.34
CA ILE A 28 9.01 14.00 5.62
C ILE A 28 7.65 14.43 6.17
N ALA A 29 6.80 15.03 5.32
CA ALA A 29 5.48 15.50 5.73
C ALA A 29 4.56 14.37 6.24
N ASN A 30 4.74 13.13 5.76
CA ASN A 30 3.93 11.98 6.14
C ASN A 30 4.68 10.98 7.04
N ALA A 31 5.85 11.35 7.57
CA ALA A 31 6.70 10.43 8.33
C ALA A 31 6.01 9.90 9.61
N LEU A 32 5.10 10.69 10.18
CA LEU A 32 4.32 10.33 11.37
C LEU A 32 2.91 9.82 11.05
N THR A 33 2.58 9.64 9.77
CA THR A 33 1.28 9.10 9.36
C THR A 33 1.31 7.58 9.46
N PRO A 34 0.47 6.96 10.31
CA PRO A 34 0.41 5.51 10.43
C PRO A 34 0.13 4.83 9.08
N GLY A 35 0.86 3.77 8.78
CA GLY A 35 0.71 3.02 7.52
C GLY A 35 1.31 3.72 6.29
N TYR A 36 1.99 4.86 6.43
CA TYR A 36 2.68 5.50 5.31
C TYR A 36 3.94 4.73 4.92
N ALA A 37 4.01 4.30 3.65
CA ALA A 37 5.21 3.73 3.05
C ALA A 37 6.03 4.82 2.35
N ALA A 38 7.29 4.99 2.77
CA ALA A 38 8.22 5.93 2.18
C ALA A 38 8.40 5.67 0.67
N ARG A 39 8.56 6.73 -0.10
CA ARG A 39 8.71 6.66 -1.55
C ARG A 39 10.15 6.92 -1.97
N ARG A 40 10.63 6.18 -2.97
CA ARG A 40 11.94 6.34 -3.59
C ARG A 40 11.76 6.78 -5.04
N LEU A 41 12.56 7.74 -5.46
CA LEU A 41 12.67 8.13 -6.86
C LEU A 41 13.67 7.19 -7.54
N ASP A 42 13.24 6.54 -8.62
CA ASP A 42 14.11 5.69 -9.43
C ASP A 42 14.58 6.46 -10.65
N LEU A 43 15.90 6.48 -10.84
CA LEU A 43 16.59 7.25 -11.86
C LEU A 43 17.49 6.33 -12.69
N SER A 44 17.53 6.56 -13.99
CA SER A 44 18.45 5.91 -14.92
C SER A 44 19.23 6.93 -15.72
N ALA A 45 20.40 6.51 -16.21
CA ALA A 45 21.16 7.31 -17.17
C ALA A 45 20.45 7.27 -18.53
N ALA A 46 20.15 8.43 -19.09
CA ALA A 46 19.71 8.52 -20.47
C ALA A 46 20.94 8.36 -21.37
N VAL A 47 20.97 7.34 -22.24
CA VAL A 47 22.05 7.12 -23.20
C VAL A 47 21.47 7.15 -24.61
N LEU A 48 22.03 8.01 -25.46
CA LEU A 48 21.64 8.12 -26.86
C LEU A 48 22.85 7.81 -27.74
N GLY A 49 22.79 6.69 -28.47
CA GLY A 49 23.87 6.28 -29.39
C GLY A 49 25.25 6.12 -28.73
N GLY A 50 25.31 5.63 -27.49
CA GLY A 50 26.57 5.42 -26.75
C GLY A 50 27.12 6.68 -26.07
N THR A 51 26.45 7.83 -26.18
CA THR A 51 26.82 9.08 -25.50
C THR A 51 25.80 9.38 -24.39
N GLY A 52 26.29 9.83 -23.23
CA GLY A 52 25.43 10.23 -22.11
C GLY A 52 24.57 11.45 -22.45
N GLY A 53 23.25 11.29 -22.36
CA GLY A 53 22.21 12.26 -22.71
C GLY A 53 21.42 12.78 -21.50
N GLY A 54 21.96 12.66 -20.29
CA GLY A 54 21.36 13.19 -19.06
C GLY A 54 20.76 12.14 -18.14
N VAL A 55 19.79 12.55 -17.33
CA VAL A 55 19.13 11.70 -16.31
C VAL A 55 17.67 11.52 -16.67
N ARG A 56 17.17 10.30 -16.58
CA ARG A 56 15.76 9.95 -16.74
C ARG A 56 15.16 9.57 -15.39
N VAL A 57 13.95 10.03 -15.14
CA VAL A 57 13.11 9.54 -14.04
C VAL A 57 12.35 8.32 -14.55
N ASP A 58 12.62 7.15 -13.96
CA ASP A 58 11.95 5.90 -14.34
C ASP A 58 10.61 5.77 -13.64
N GLY A 59 10.53 6.25 -12.40
CA GLY A 59 9.31 6.17 -11.61
C GLY A 59 9.51 6.56 -10.15
N VAL A 60 8.44 6.39 -9.37
CA VAL A 60 8.48 6.53 -7.92
C VAL A 60 7.93 5.25 -7.31
N THR A 61 8.79 4.51 -6.63
CA THR A 61 8.45 3.22 -6.01
C THR A 61 8.20 3.39 -4.52
N ARG A 62 7.21 2.68 -3.97
CA ARG A 62 6.98 2.63 -2.52
C ARG A 62 7.90 1.59 -1.90
N LEU A 63 8.55 1.95 -0.80
CA LEU A 63 9.37 1.05 0.00
C LEU A 63 8.45 0.32 0.97
N VAL A 64 8.05 -0.88 0.57
CA VAL A 64 7.22 -1.80 1.33
C VAL A 64 7.80 -3.19 1.18
N ASP A 65 7.81 -3.96 2.27
CA ASP A 65 8.13 -5.38 2.22
C ASP A 65 6.86 -6.16 1.77
N PRO A 66 6.85 -6.73 0.56
CA PRO A 66 5.68 -7.45 0.05
C PRO A 66 5.37 -8.73 0.83
N ILE A 67 6.37 -9.35 1.47
CA ILE A 67 6.19 -10.56 2.28
C ILE A 67 5.49 -10.18 3.57
N LEU A 68 5.97 -9.16 4.29
CA LEU A 68 5.31 -8.70 5.51
C LEU A 68 3.88 -8.22 5.24
N LEU A 69 3.66 -7.53 4.11
CA LEU A 69 2.32 -7.14 3.68
C LEU A 69 1.43 -8.36 3.40
N GLY A 70 1.97 -9.39 2.77
CA GLY A 70 1.27 -10.67 2.55
C GLY A 70 0.88 -11.33 3.87
N LEU A 71 1.83 -11.49 4.78
CA LEU A 71 1.60 -12.09 6.11
C LEU A 71 0.55 -11.30 6.92
N GLN A 72 0.60 -9.97 6.88
CA GLN A 72 -0.40 -9.13 7.54
C GLN A 72 -1.80 -9.37 6.96
N ARG A 73 -1.92 -9.50 5.63
CA ARG A 73 -3.19 -9.78 4.96
C ARG A 73 -3.71 -11.17 5.30
N ASP A 74 -2.84 -12.18 5.34
CA ASP A 74 -3.22 -13.56 5.67
C ASP A 74 -3.66 -13.70 7.13
N ALA A 75 -2.95 -13.05 8.05
CA ALA A 75 -3.34 -12.97 9.45
C ALA A 75 -4.70 -12.26 9.61
N GLY A 76 -4.89 -11.13 8.91
CA GLY A 76 -6.16 -10.41 8.91
C GLY A 76 -7.32 -11.24 8.35
N ALA A 77 -7.09 -12.01 7.28
CA ALA A 77 -8.08 -12.91 6.70
C ALA A 77 -8.46 -14.04 7.68
N SER A 78 -7.48 -14.59 8.39
CA SER A 78 -7.71 -15.64 9.39
C SER A 78 -8.58 -15.14 10.54
N VAL A 79 -8.30 -13.93 11.06
CA VAL A 79 -9.13 -13.28 12.09
C VAL A 79 -10.54 -13.03 11.57
N ALA A 80 -10.68 -12.42 10.39
CA ALA A 80 -11.99 -12.13 9.80
C ALA A 80 -12.85 -13.39 9.57
N SER A 81 -12.22 -14.51 9.19
CA SER A 81 -12.90 -15.80 9.07
C SER A 81 -13.41 -16.33 10.42
N GLY A 82 -12.60 -16.20 11.46
CA GLY A 82 -12.99 -16.54 12.83
C GLY A 82 -14.17 -15.69 13.31
N ASP A 83 -14.09 -14.37 13.10
CA ASP A 83 -15.16 -13.42 13.46
C ASP A 83 -16.47 -13.73 12.73
N ALA A 84 -16.40 -14.05 11.42
CA ALA A 84 -17.58 -14.43 10.64
C ALA A 84 -18.24 -15.72 11.18
N THR A 85 -17.41 -16.68 11.59
CA THR A 85 -17.88 -17.95 12.17
C THR A 85 -18.51 -17.72 13.55
N ALA A 86 -17.88 -16.92 14.40
CA ALA A 86 -18.42 -16.55 15.70
C ALA A 86 -19.75 -15.81 15.57
N ALA A 87 -19.83 -14.84 14.65
CA ALA A 87 -21.06 -14.09 14.37
C ALA A 87 -22.18 -14.98 13.80
N PHE A 88 -21.85 -16.05 13.08
CA PHE A 88 -22.83 -17.06 12.67
C PHE A 88 -23.39 -17.82 13.88
N TRP A 89 -22.52 -18.36 14.74
CA TRP A 89 -22.96 -19.12 15.92
C TRP A 89 -23.74 -18.28 16.92
N GLN A 90 -23.34 -17.02 17.16
CA GLN A 90 -24.09 -16.10 18.02
C GLN A 90 -25.52 -15.85 17.51
N ARG A 91 -25.68 -15.69 16.19
CA ARG A 91 -27.01 -15.54 15.57
C ARG A 91 -27.83 -16.83 15.70
N LEU A 92 -27.21 -17.99 15.52
CA LEU A 92 -27.87 -19.28 15.71
C LEU A 92 -28.34 -19.44 17.16
N GLU A 93 -27.46 -19.23 18.13
CA GLU A 93 -27.76 -19.29 19.57
C GLU A 93 -28.93 -18.36 19.94
N THR A 94 -28.89 -17.13 19.45
CA THR A 94 -29.97 -16.14 19.68
C THR A 94 -31.29 -16.60 19.06
N SER A 95 -31.27 -17.21 17.87
CA SER A 95 -32.49 -17.70 17.20
C SER A 95 -33.09 -18.95 17.86
N LEU A 96 -32.24 -19.84 18.36
CA LEU A 96 -32.66 -21.04 19.10
C LEU A 96 -33.26 -20.64 20.46
N GLY A 97 -32.65 -19.66 21.13
CA GLY A 97 -33.05 -19.20 22.46
C GLY A 97 -32.74 -20.23 23.56
N GLN A 98 -32.97 -19.84 24.81
CA GLN A 98 -32.96 -20.79 25.94
C GLN A 98 -34.24 -21.64 25.94
N PRO A 99 -34.28 -22.80 26.64
CA PRO A 99 -35.50 -23.58 26.79
C PRO A 99 -36.66 -22.73 27.33
N GLY A 100 -37.70 -22.54 26.53
CA GLY A 100 -38.84 -21.67 26.84
C GLY A 100 -38.78 -20.28 26.19
N GLU A 101 -37.72 -19.96 25.45
CA GLU A 101 -37.60 -18.76 24.59
C GLU A 101 -37.30 -19.13 23.12
N GLY A 102 -37.45 -18.16 22.20
CA GLY A 102 -37.09 -18.31 20.79
C GLY A 102 -37.84 -19.45 20.07
N LEU A 103 -37.11 -20.19 19.24
CA LEU A 103 -37.66 -21.34 18.50
C LEU A 103 -38.08 -22.48 19.44
N SER A 104 -37.40 -22.66 20.57
CA SER A 104 -37.75 -23.72 21.55
C SER A 104 -39.13 -23.49 22.17
N ALA A 105 -39.48 -22.23 22.46
CA ALA A 105 -40.81 -21.85 22.93
C ALA A 105 -41.88 -22.14 21.87
N ALA A 106 -41.62 -21.73 20.63
CA ALA A 106 -42.54 -21.92 19.51
C ALA A 106 -42.82 -23.41 19.24
N LEU A 107 -41.81 -24.28 19.36
CA LEU A 107 -41.96 -25.72 19.21
C LEU A 107 -42.66 -26.39 20.40
N SER A 108 -42.48 -25.88 21.62
CA SER A 108 -43.15 -26.41 22.83
C SER A 108 -44.64 -26.04 22.93
N ALA A 109 -45.10 -25.08 22.14
CA ALA A 109 -46.48 -24.61 22.10
C ALA A 109 -47.37 -25.34 21.06
N PHE A 110 -46.79 -26.28 20.30
CA PHE A 110 -47.47 -27.14 19.33
C PHE A 110 -47.84 -28.49 19.96
#